data_AF-A0A2G2A2V6-F1
#
_entry.id   AF-A0A2G2A2V6-F1
#
_cell.length_a   1.000
_cell.length_b   1.000
_cell.length_c   1.000
_cell.angle_alpha   90.00
_cell.angle_beta   90.00
_cell.angle_gamma   90.00
#
_symmetry.space_group_name_H-M   'P 1'
#
loop_
_entity.id
_entity.type
_entity.pdbx_description
1 polymer ?
#
loop_
_entity_poly.entity_id
_entity_poly.type
_entity_poly.pdbx_seq_one_letter_code
_entity_poly.pdbx_strand_id
1 'polypeptide(L)'
;MRDTYDAKRDAAKAKIDQKYVEIQLRRWRAKEQGESYYRQAHNAYLASPEWRELRQRVMDRAQGLCEGCRRSPTKEVHHLSYEHWGHEFLFELVALCGDCHDRIHAKGVHEALVEGCAGCLHASRGSYCRLYDVPMINALEADELCTFEREGFEPTF
;
A
#
# COMPACT_ATOMS: atom_id res chain seq x y z
N MET A 1 31.69 -21.99 3.97
CA MET A 1 30.67 -22.87 4.60
C MET A 1 29.36 -22.13 4.87
N ARG A 2 29.42 -20.88 5.38
CA ARG A 2 28.26 -19.99 5.53
C ARG A 2 27.63 -19.62 4.18
N ASP A 3 28.45 -19.26 3.20
CA ASP A 3 27.99 -18.88 1.85
C ASP A 3 27.26 -20.03 1.12
N THR A 4 27.72 -21.27 1.31
CA THR A 4 27.08 -22.47 0.76
C THR A 4 25.77 -22.83 1.46
N TYR A 5 25.60 -22.40 2.72
CA TYR A 5 24.36 -22.56 3.48
C TYR A 5 23.34 -21.49 3.07
N ASP A 6 23.78 -20.24 2.95
CA ASP A 6 22.95 -19.11 2.52
C ASP A 6 22.45 -19.33 1.08
N ALA A 7 23.31 -19.73 0.15
CA ALA A 7 22.92 -20.05 -1.23
C ALA A 7 21.87 -21.18 -1.32
N LYS A 8 21.96 -22.19 -0.44
CA LYS A 8 20.95 -23.27 -0.38
C LYS A 8 19.61 -22.77 0.17
N ARG A 9 19.63 -21.86 1.15
CA ARG A 9 18.42 -21.24 1.70
C ARG A 9 17.75 -20.34 0.69
N ASP A 10 18.52 -19.55 -0.05
CA ASP A 10 18.00 -18.66 -1.09
C ASP A 10 17.36 -19.47 -2.23
N ALA A 11 18.01 -20.55 -2.67
CA ALA A 11 17.43 -21.45 -3.67
C ALA A 11 16.14 -22.15 -3.18
N ALA A 12 16.08 -22.54 -1.90
CA ALA A 12 14.87 -23.11 -1.31
C ALA A 12 13.74 -22.06 -1.22
N LYS A 13 14.07 -20.83 -0.82
CA LYS A 13 13.14 -19.69 -0.79
C LYS A 13 12.60 -19.39 -2.19
N ALA A 14 13.45 -19.33 -3.20
CA ALA A 14 13.05 -19.08 -4.59
C ALA A 14 12.05 -20.14 -5.11
N LYS A 15 12.23 -21.42 -4.77
CA LYS A 15 11.28 -22.49 -5.12
C LYS A 15 9.93 -22.34 -4.42
N ILE A 16 9.94 -21.94 -3.14
CA ILE A 16 8.71 -21.66 -2.37
C ILE A 16 7.97 -20.48 -2.99
N ASP A 17 8.70 -19.41 -3.33
CA ASP A 17 8.15 -18.21 -3.95
C ASP A 17 7.57 -18.54 -5.34
N GLN A 18 8.25 -19.33 -6.17
CA GLN A 18 7.73 -19.79 -7.47
C GLN A 18 6.43 -20.60 -7.33
N LYS A 19 6.39 -21.55 -6.38
CA LYS A 19 5.19 -22.35 -6.12
C LYS A 19 4.04 -21.48 -5.60
N TYR A 20 4.33 -20.49 -4.77
CA TYR A 20 3.34 -19.52 -4.29
C TYR A 20 2.74 -18.75 -5.47
N VAL A 21 3.57 -18.23 -6.39
CA VAL A 21 3.09 -17.55 -7.61
C VAL A 21 2.20 -18.43 -8.45
N GLU A 22 2.59 -19.68 -8.72
CA GLU A 22 1.79 -20.60 -9.52
C GLU A 22 0.40 -20.86 -8.91
N ILE A 23 0.34 -21.03 -7.58
CA ILE A 23 -0.93 -21.19 -6.86
C ILE A 23 -1.78 -19.94 -6.98
N GLN A 24 -1.21 -18.75 -6.79
CA GLN A 24 -1.96 -17.50 -6.91
C GLN A 24 -2.39 -17.22 -8.35
N LEU A 25 -1.56 -17.53 -9.35
CA LEU A 25 -1.90 -17.46 -10.78
C LEU A 25 -3.11 -18.34 -11.12
N ARG A 26 -3.13 -19.57 -10.61
CA ARG A 26 -4.27 -20.48 -10.80
C ARG A 26 -5.54 -19.94 -10.16
N ARG A 27 -5.44 -19.37 -8.95
CA ARG A 27 -6.57 -18.72 -8.25
C ARG A 27 -7.07 -17.49 -9.01
N TRP A 28 -6.17 -16.63 -9.48
CA TRP A 28 -6.50 -15.44 -10.26
C TRP A 28 -7.19 -15.81 -11.58
N ARG A 29 -6.64 -16.76 -12.35
CA ARG A 29 -7.25 -17.26 -13.59
C ARG A 29 -8.61 -17.92 -13.38
N ALA A 30 -8.85 -18.47 -12.19
CA ALA A 30 -10.11 -19.13 -11.83
C ALA A 30 -11.13 -18.17 -11.18
N LYS A 31 -10.77 -16.91 -10.95
CA LYS A 31 -11.65 -15.92 -10.33
C LYS A 31 -12.60 -15.36 -11.38
N GLU A 32 -13.92 -15.46 -11.15
CA GLU A 32 -14.90 -14.66 -11.89
C GLU A 32 -14.71 -13.17 -11.56
N GLN A 33 -14.96 -12.28 -12.53
CA GLN A 33 -14.70 -10.84 -12.40
C GLN A 33 -15.28 -10.26 -11.10
N GLY A 34 -14.43 -9.69 -10.24
CA GLY A 34 -14.82 -9.08 -8.97
C GLY A 34 -13.63 -8.42 -8.25
N GLU A 35 -13.91 -7.49 -7.33
CA GLU A 35 -12.85 -6.77 -6.59
C GLU A 35 -11.91 -7.71 -5.81
N SER A 36 -10.66 -7.29 -5.60
CA SER A 36 -9.72 -8.06 -4.77
C SER A 36 -10.22 -8.15 -3.32
N TYR A 37 -9.96 -9.29 -2.67
CA TYR A 37 -10.26 -9.47 -1.23
C TYR A 37 -9.63 -8.35 -0.40
N TYR A 38 -8.43 -7.91 -0.77
CA TYR A 38 -7.72 -6.83 -0.11
C TYR A 38 -8.43 -5.48 -0.28
N ARG A 39 -8.92 -5.14 -1.47
CA ARG A 39 -9.68 -3.90 -1.69
C ARG A 39 -10.97 -3.89 -0.88
N GLN A 40 -11.66 -5.04 -0.80
CA GLN A 40 -12.85 -5.19 0.04
C GLN A 40 -12.52 -5.01 1.52
N ALA A 41 -11.48 -5.67 2.03
CA ALA A 41 -11.05 -5.55 3.43
C ALA A 41 -10.55 -4.13 3.76
N HIS A 42 -9.83 -3.49 2.84
CA HIS A 42 -9.35 -2.13 2.95
C HIS A 42 -10.51 -1.13 3.03
N ASN A 43 -11.45 -1.21 2.09
CA ASN A 43 -12.64 -0.36 2.08
C ASN A 43 -13.50 -0.58 3.33
N ALA A 44 -13.61 -1.83 3.79
CA ALA A 44 -14.32 -2.15 5.03
C ALA A 44 -13.65 -1.52 6.26
N TYR A 45 -12.32 -1.56 6.34
CA TYR A 45 -11.57 -0.91 7.42
C TYR A 45 -11.74 0.61 7.39
N LEU A 46 -11.57 1.25 6.23
CA LEU A 46 -11.72 2.71 6.14
C LEU A 46 -13.18 3.18 6.31
N ALA A 47 -14.16 2.28 6.17
CA ALA A 47 -15.57 2.56 6.51
C ALA A 47 -15.89 2.33 8.00
N SER A 48 -14.96 1.76 8.76
CA SER A 48 -15.19 1.33 10.14
C SER A 48 -15.33 2.51 11.12
N PRO A 49 -16.07 2.33 12.24
CA PRO A 49 -16.11 3.30 13.32
C PRO A 49 -14.73 3.60 13.92
N GLU A 50 -13.87 2.58 14.01
CA GLU A 50 -12.52 2.66 14.58
C GLU A 50 -11.64 3.61 13.75
N TRP A 51 -11.64 3.44 12.43
CA TRP A 51 -10.93 4.36 11.53
C TRP A 51 -11.51 5.77 11.60
N ARG A 52 -12.84 5.92 11.66
CA ARG A 52 -13.48 7.24 11.77
C ARG A 52 -13.04 7.98 13.02
N GLU A 53 -12.96 7.30 14.16
CA GLU A 53 -12.47 7.86 15.42
C GLU A 53 -10.99 8.25 15.31
N LEU A 54 -10.15 7.36 14.79
CA LEU A 54 -8.72 7.62 14.61
C LEU A 54 -8.48 8.82 13.69
N ARG A 55 -9.17 8.86 12.54
CA ARG A 55 -9.15 9.97 11.59
C ARG A 55 -9.53 11.28 12.25
N GLN A 56 -10.58 11.29 13.07
CA GLN A 56 -11.01 12.50 13.77
C GLN A 56 -9.92 13.02 14.71
N ARG A 57 -9.27 12.14 15.48
CA ARG A 57 -8.17 12.51 16.39
C ARG A 57 -6.99 13.13 15.64
N VAL A 58 -6.66 12.62 14.46
CA VAL A 58 -5.60 13.20 13.60
C VAL A 58 -6.00 14.59 13.08
N MET A 59 -7.25 14.74 12.63
CA MET A 59 -7.76 16.04 12.17
C MET A 59 -7.81 17.09 13.29
N ASP A 60 -8.23 16.70 14.49
CA ASP A 60 -8.28 17.57 15.67
C ASP A 60 -6.88 18.03 16.06
N ARG A 61 -5.89 17.13 16.05
CA ARG A 61 -4.48 17.46 16.30
C ARG A 61 -3.96 18.53 15.35
N ALA A 62 -4.35 18.47 14.08
CA ALA A 62 -3.90 19.40 13.05
C ALA A 62 -4.54 20.80 13.16
N GLN A 63 -5.60 20.94 13.98
CA GLN A 63 -6.32 22.19 14.23
C GLN A 63 -6.82 22.85 12.93
N GLY A 64 -7.29 22.02 11.99
CA GLY A 64 -7.81 22.47 10.69
C GLY A 64 -6.75 22.96 9.71
N LEU A 65 -5.45 22.86 10.00
CA LEU A 65 -4.36 23.32 9.12
C LEU A 65 -3.45 22.18 8.68
N CYS A 66 -3.22 22.05 7.38
CA CYS A 66 -2.38 21.03 6.76
C CYS A 66 -1.03 20.92 7.50
N GLU A 67 -0.70 19.76 8.05
CA GLU A 67 0.54 19.53 8.80
C GLU A 67 1.78 19.61 7.89
N GLY A 68 1.62 19.45 6.58
CA GLY A 68 2.72 19.58 5.61
C GLY A 68 3.06 21.02 5.21
N CYS A 69 2.07 21.85 4.85
CA CYS A 69 2.33 23.22 4.37
C CYS A 69 1.98 24.32 5.36
N ARG A 70 1.19 24.02 6.41
CA ARG A 70 0.65 24.97 7.41
C ARG A 70 -0.06 26.20 6.83
N ARG A 71 -0.51 26.13 5.58
CA ARG A 71 -1.14 27.24 4.83
C ARG A 71 -2.58 26.97 4.42
N SER A 72 -2.90 25.73 4.08
CA SER A 72 -4.21 25.33 3.58
C SER A 72 -4.97 24.49 4.62
N PRO A 73 -6.31 24.44 4.55
CA PRO A 73 -7.09 23.55 5.40
C PRO A 73 -6.72 22.07 5.22
N THR A 74 -6.72 21.31 6.31
CA THR A 74 -6.64 19.83 6.25
C THR A 74 -7.87 19.26 5.58
N LYS A 75 -7.68 18.25 4.73
CA LYS A 75 -8.77 17.54 4.05
C LYS A 75 -8.69 16.04 4.26
N GLU A 76 -7.47 15.50 4.24
CA GLU A 76 -7.20 14.07 4.18
C GLU A 76 -6.20 13.66 5.28
N VAL A 77 -6.25 12.41 5.71
CA VAL A 77 -5.26 11.80 6.60
C VAL A 77 -4.45 10.83 5.76
N HIS A 78 -3.15 11.04 5.73
CA HIS A 78 -2.19 10.23 4.99
C HIS A 78 -1.43 9.31 5.94
N HIS A 79 -1.20 8.07 5.51
CA HIS A 79 -0.38 7.10 6.22
C HIS A 79 1.10 7.26 5.87
N LEU A 80 1.92 7.59 6.87
CA LEU A 80 3.39 7.61 6.75
C LEU A 80 4.00 6.20 6.83
N SER A 81 3.30 5.30 7.51
CA SER A 81 3.65 3.88 7.65
C SER A 81 2.36 3.06 7.67
N TYR A 82 2.49 1.83 7.19
CA TYR A 82 1.41 0.85 7.24
C TYR A 82 1.79 -0.38 8.09
N GLU A 83 2.87 -0.31 8.85
CA GLU A 83 3.39 -1.41 9.68
C GLU A 83 2.35 -1.94 10.69
N HIS A 84 1.51 -1.04 11.22
CA HIS A 84 0.49 -1.34 12.23
C HIS A 84 -0.93 -1.20 11.68
N TRP A 85 -1.17 -1.53 10.40
CA TRP A 85 -2.50 -1.42 9.78
C TRP A 85 -3.63 -2.07 10.62
N GLY A 86 -4.71 -1.33 10.87
CA GLY A 86 -5.82 -1.70 11.76
C GLY A 86 -5.61 -1.32 13.24
N HIS A 87 -4.38 -0.93 13.60
CA HIS A 87 -3.95 -0.60 14.95
C HIS A 87 -2.91 0.53 14.94
N GLU A 88 -3.07 1.51 14.04
CA GLU A 88 -2.05 2.52 13.75
C GLU A 88 -1.82 3.43 14.95
N PHE A 89 -0.56 3.85 15.13
CA PHE A 89 -0.25 4.93 16.05
C PHE A 89 -0.57 6.29 15.41
N LEU A 90 -0.99 7.26 16.23
CA LEU A 90 -1.29 8.61 15.72
C LEU A 90 -0.13 9.27 14.98
N PHE A 91 1.13 8.98 15.35
CA PHE A 91 2.30 9.55 14.69
C PHE A 91 2.61 8.92 13.33
N GLU A 92 1.99 7.78 13.00
CA GLU A 92 2.07 7.16 11.68
C GLU A 92 1.09 7.80 10.69
N LEU A 93 0.25 8.72 11.17
CA LEU A 93 -0.78 9.40 10.40
C LEU A 93 -0.52 10.90 10.40
N VAL A 94 -0.75 11.55 9.26
CA VAL A 94 -0.57 13.00 9.10
C VAL A 94 -1.76 13.62 8.36
N ALA A 95 -2.28 14.74 8.85
CA ALA A 95 -3.41 15.44 8.25
C ALA A 95 -2.91 16.47 7.22
N LEU A 96 -3.32 16.32 5.96
CA LEU A 96 -2.81 17.08 4.82
C LEU A 96 -3.93 17.76 4.02
N CYS A 97 -3.58 18.81 3.29
CA CYS A 97 -4.40 19.31 2.18
C CYS A 97 -4.16 18.47 0.92
N GLY A 98 -5.10 18.48 -0.02
CA GLY A 98 -5.01 17.75 -1.29
C GLY A 98 -3.66 17.95 -2.00
N ASP A 99 -3.23 19.20 -2.21
CA ASP A 99 -1.95 19.46 -2.90
C ASP A 99 -0.72 18.84 -2.20
N CYS A 100 -0.72 18.80 -0.86
CA CYS A 100 0.37 18.17 -0.11
C CYS A 100 0.25 16.65 -0.14
N HIS A 101 -0.97 16.13 -0.11
CA HIS A 101 -1.26 14.71 -0.22
C HIS A 101 -0.82 14.19 -1.60
N ASP A 102 -1.27 14.84 -2.67
CA ASP A 102 -0.88 14.55 -4.05
C ASP A 102 0.62 14.65 -4.25
N ARG A 103 1.28 15.67 -3.67
CA ARG A 103 2.75 15.81 -3.77
C ARG A 103 3.51 14.67 -3.11
N ILE A 104 2.99 14.09 -2.02
CA ILE A 104 3.62 12.94 -1.37
C ILE A 104 3.43 11.68 -2.21
N HIS A 105 2.29 11.53 -2.88
CA HIS A 105 2.06 10.43 -3.82
C HIS A 105 2.79 10.64 -5.16
N ALA A 106 3.01 11.88 -5.58
CA ALA A 106 3.55 12.22 -6.89
C ALA A 106 4.89 11.53 -7.17
N LYS A 107 4.96 10.85 -8.32
CA LYS A 107 6.18 10.24 -8.87
C LYS A 107 7.32 11.26 -8.87
N GLY A 108 8.39 11.01 -8.11
CA GLY A 108 9.64 11.77 -8.23
C GLY A 108 10.35 12.16 -6.93
N VAL A 109 9.78 11.89 -5.75
CA VAL A 109 10.50 12.09 -4.47
C VAL A 109 10.57 10.84 -3.59
N HIS A 110 10.14 9.69 -4.12
CA HIS A 110 10.86 8.46 -3.91
C HIS A 110 11.87 8.35 -5.05
N GLU A 111 13.15 8.63 -4.80
CA GLU A 111 14.29 8.31 -5.69
C GLU A 111 14.49 6.79 -5.87
N ALA A 112 13.39 6.06 -5.81
CA ALA A 112 13.35 4.65 -5.90
C ALA A 112 12.00 4.26 -6.55
N LEU A 113 12.07 4.09 -7.87
CA LEU A 113 11.97 2.72 -8.36
C LEU A 113 12.88 1.84 -7.48
N VAL A 114 12.47 1.56 -6.23
CA VAL A 114 13.10 0.49 -5.47
C VAL A 114 12.74 -0.73 -6.31
N GLU A 115 13.71 -1.54 -6.65
CA GLU A 115 13.40 -2.87 -7.16
C GLU A 115 12.42 -3.55 -6.18
N GLY A 116 11.16 -3.72 -6.62
CA GLY A 116 10.08 -4.27 -5.81
C GLY A 116 9.29 -3.22 -5.00
N CYS A 117 8.02 -3.55 -4.74
CA CYS A 117 7.01 -2.80 -3.99
C CYS A 117 7.35 -2.50 -2.51
N ALA A 118 8.60 -2.20 -2.16
CA ALA A 118 9.10 -2.09 -0.79
C ALA A 118 8.46 -0.96 0.04
N GLY A 119 7.86 0.05 -0.61
CA GLY A 119 7.15 1.16 0.05
C GLY A 119 5.63 1.16 -0.11
N CYS A 120 5.05 0.15 -0.78
CA CYS A 120 3.59 0.06 -0.91
C CYS A 120 3.00 -0.53 0.39
N LEU A 121 1.86 -0.03 0.89
CA LEU A 121 1.05 -0.71 1.94
C LEU A 121 0.92 -2.21 1.64
N HIS A 122 0.75 -2.52 0.35
CA HIS A 122 0.53 -3.87 -0.15
C HIS A 122 1.83 -4.58 -0.52
N ALA A 123 2.98 -4.11 0.01
CA ALA A 123 4.33 -4.63 -0.16
C ALA A 123 4.29 -6.15 -0.18
N SER A 124 4.26 -6.68 -1.39
CA SER A 124 4.45 -8.09 -1.58
C SER A 124 5.95 -8.27 -1.59
N ARG A 125 6.48 -8.83 -0.50
CA ARG A 125 7.79 -9.48 -0.54
C ARG A 125 7.67 -10.66 -1.51
N GLY A 126 7.80 -10.42 -2.82
CA GLY A 126 7.71 -11.47 -3.83
C GLY A 126 7.03 -11.05 -5.12
N SER A 127 6.43 -12.01 -5.79
CA SER A 127 6.08 -12.00 -7.21
C SER A 127 4.56 -11.89 -7.47
N TYR A 128 3.81 -11.40 -6.48
CA TYR A 128 2.33 -11.29 -6.52
C TYR A 128 1.80 -10.04 -5.82
N CYS A 129 1.13 -9.16 -6.55
CA CYS A 129 0.51 -7.95 -6.03
C CYS A 129 -0.81 -8.27 -5.30
N ARG A 130 -0.84 -7.99 -3.99
CA ARG A 130 -2.03 -8.21 -3.15
C ARG A 130 -3.14 -7.20 -3.41
N LEU A 131 -2.80 -5.96 -3.76
CA LEU A 131 -3.79 -4.91 -4.02
C LEU A 131 -4.75 -5.29 -5.16
N TYR A 132 -4.20 -5.72 -6.29
CA TYR A 132 -4.98 -6.10 -7.47
C TYR A 132 -5.20 -7.61 -7.59
N ASP A 133 -4.66 -8.40 -6.65
CA ASP A 133 -4.78 -9.86 -6.63
C ASP A 133 -4.23 -10.50 -7.93
N VAL A 134 -3.13 -9.96 -8.46
CA VAL A 134 -2.50 -10.36 -9.74
C VAL A 134 -1.00 -10.61 -9.56
N PRO A 135 -0.33 -11.36 -10.46
CA PRO A 135 1.14 -11.43 -10.46
C PRO A 135 1.77 -10.04 -10.52
N MET A 136 2.91 -9.84 -9.85
CA MET A 136 3.53 -8.53 -9.75
C MET A 136 3.91 -7.95 -11.12
N ILE A 137 4.37 -8.80 -12.05
CA ILE A 137 4.70 -8.37 -13.41
C ILE A 137 3.47 -7.75 -14.11
N ASN A 138 2.29 -8.36 -13.97
CA ASN A 138 1.04 -7.84 -14.51
C ASN A 138 0.57 -6.55 -13.83
N ALA A 139 0.88 -6.36 -12.54
CA ALA A 139 0.58 -5.11 -11.85
C ALA A 139 1.46 -3.93 -12.32
N LEU A 140 2.71 -4.23 -12.73
CA LEU A 140 3.72 -3.24 -13.11
C LEU A 140 3.80 -2.96 -14.62
N GLU A 141 3.56 -3.97 -15.47
CA GLU A 141 3.67 -3.86 -16.94
C GLU A 141 2.59 -2.97 -17.57
N ALA A 142 1.51 -2.68 -16.84
CA ALA A 142 0.32 -2.11 -17.46
C ALA A 142 0.19 -0.58 -17.34
N ASP A 143 1.04 0.15 -16.61
CA ASP A 143 0.89 1.61 -16.31
C ASP A 143 -0.51 2.08 -15.79
N GLU A 144 -1.49 1.18 -15.72
CA GLU A 144 -2.92 1.47 -15.51
C GLU A 144 -3.46 0.82 -14.22
N LEU A 145 -2.82 -0.25 -13.73
CA LEU A 145 -3.25 -0.92 -12.50
C LEU A 145 -2.52 -0.33 -11.29
N CYS A 146 -1.21 -0.53 -11.17
CA CYS A 146 -0.43 -0.02 -10.05
C CYS A 146 0.11 1.38 -10.36
N THR A 147 -0.63 2.41 -10.00
CA THR A 147 -0.17 3.80 -10.13
C THR A 147 0.35 4.32 -8.78
N PHE A 148 1.27 5.30 -8.83
CA PHE A 148 1.66 6.08 -7.65
C PHE A 148 0.71 7.28 -7.46
N GLU A 149 -0.47 7.26 -8.09
CA GLU A 149 -1.43 8.33 -7.95
C GLU A 149 -2.33 8.07 -6.74
N ARG A 150 -2.84 9.14 -6.15
CA ARG A 150 -3.69 9.13 -4.95
C ARG A 150 -4.79 8.05 -5.00
N GLU A 151 -5.42 7.87 -6.16
CA GLU A 151 -6.54 6.94 -6.39
C GLU A 151 -6.15 5.46 -6.26
N GLY A 152 -4.85 5.14 -6.36
CA GLY A 152 -4.33 3.78 -6.19
C GLY A 152 -4.12 3.37 -4.73
N PHE A 153 -4.00 4.34 -3.81
CA PHE A 153 -3.63 4.08 -2.41
C PHE A 153 -4.76 4.33 -1.41
N GLU A 154 -5.62 5.33 -1.66
CA GLU A 154 -6.69 5.68 -0.73
C GLU A 154 -8.01 5.94 -1.49
N PRO A 155 -9.15 5.34 -1.08
CA PRO A 155 -10.44 5.68 -1.65
C PRO A 155 -10.77 7.14 -1.35
N THR A 156 -11.10 7.89 -2.39
CA THR A 156 -11.61 9.26 -2.28
C THR A 156 -12.98 9.22 -1.59
N PHE A 157 -13.08 9.83 -0.41
CA PHE A 157 -14.36 10.03 0.30
C PHE A 157 -15.05 11.33 -0.12
#